data_AF-A0AB39P0F1-F1
#
_entry.id   AF-A0AB39P0F1-F1
#
_cell.length_a   1.000
_cell.length_b   1.000
_cell.length_c   1.000
_cell.angle_alpha   90.00
_cell.angle_beta   90.00
_cell.angle_gamma   90.00
#
_symmetry.space_group_name_H-M   'P 1'
#
loop_
_entity.id
_entity.type
_entity.pdbx_description
1 polymer ?
#
loop_
_entity_poly.entity_id
_entity_poly.type
_entity_poly.pdbx_seq_one_letter_code
_entity_poly.pdbx_strand_id
1 'polypeptide(L)'
;MHPYRQMMTMQALRCQVCAEPARTRLGFIFLTGPRDADPHQATILTNQPPVCAQHARAAARLCPHLEGNPMVFLARSAPLYGVHGTLYGYGEHGVQVVAQPDAPLPFGHPNLPTLLASQLVRRLSSFRVVGLDELMLELTERAA
;
A
#
# COMPACT_ATOMS: atom_id res chain seq x y z
N MET A 1 -2.42 -12.18 -8.98
CA MET A 1 -2.70 -11.39 -7.75
C MET A 1 -4.09 -11.77 -7.24
N HIS A 2 -4.26 -12.09 -5.96
CA HIS A 2 -5.55 -12.58 -5.40
C HIS A 2 -6.25 -11.45 -4.61
N PRO A 3 -7.43 -10.96 -5.02
CA PRO A 3 -8.08 -9.79 -4.41
C PRO A 3 -8.33 -9.93 -2.91
N TYR A 4 -8.88 -11.06 -2.47
CA TYR A 4 -9.10 -11.32 -1.03
C TYR A 4 -7.79 -11.31 -0.22
N ARG A 5 -6.71 -11.88 -0.75
CA ARG A 5 -5.40 -11.84 -0.07
C ARG A 5 -4.89 -10.41 0.07
N GLN A 6 -5.01 -9.60 -0.97
CA GLN A 6 -4.65 -8.18 -0.88
C GLN A 6 -5.50 -7.44 0.14
N MET A 7 -6.81 -7.69 0.16
CA MET A 7 -7.69 -7.11 1.16
C MET A 7 -7.23 -7.48 2.57
N MET A 8 -6.97 -8.76 2.84
CA MET A 8 -6.56 -9.23 4.17
C MET A 8 -5.20 -8.68 4.60
N THR A 9 -4.21 -8.66 3.71
CA THR A 9 -2.88 -8.11 4.03
C THR A 9 -2.94 -6.62 4.25
N MET A 10 -3.73 -5.92 3.45
CA MET A 10 -4.01 -4.51 3.64
C MET A 10 -4.82 -4.25 4.89
N GLN A 11 -5.80 -5.05 5.31
CA GLN A 11 -6.57 -4.77 6.54
C GLN A 11 -5.75 -5.01 7.81
N ALA A 12 -4.94 -6.06 7.84
CA ALA A 12 -4.26 -6.52 9.05
C ALA A 12 -2.76 -6.14 9.12
N LEU A 13 -2.24 -5.35 8.17
CA LEU A 13 -0.81 -5.03 8.05
C LEU A 13 0.06 -6.30 8.04
N ARG A 14 -0.33 -7.25 7.19
CA ARG A 14 0.41 -8.51 6.98
C ARG A 14 1.25 -8.42 5.71
N CYS A 15 2.33 -9.21 5.68
CA CYS A 15 3.22 -9.28 4.54
C CYS A 15 2.47 -9.78 3.32
N GLN A 16 2.59 -9.08 2.18
CA GLN A 16 1.96 -9.52 0.93
C GLN A 16 2.44 -10.90 0.43
N VAL A 17 3.63 -11.33 0.85
CA VAL A 17 4.23 -12.60 0.42
C VAL A 17 3.75 -13.76 1.30
N CYS A 18 4.05 -13.72 2.61
CA CYS A 18 3.75 -14.82 3.52
C CYS A 18 2.46 -14.68 4.35
N ALA A 19 1.78 -13.52 4.30
CA ALA A 19 0.60 -13.21 5.11
C ALA A 19 0.79 -13.24 6.65
N GLU A 20 2.02 -13.29 7.13
CA GLU A 20 2.39 -13.06 8.54
C GLU A 20 2.43 -11.56 8.88
N PRO A 21 2.36 -11.16 10.16
CA PRO A 21 2.49 -9.76 10.57
C PRO A 21 3.74 -9.08 9.95
N ALA A 22 3.55 -7.92 9.31
CA ALA A 22 4.64 -7.24 8.59
C ALA A 22 5.48 -6.30 9.47
N ARG A 23 5.06 -6.07 10.72
CA ARG A 23 5.71 -5.09 11.59
C ARG A 23 7.13 -5.53 11.94
N THR A 24 8.07 -4.61 11.79
CA THR A 24 9.46 -4.75 12.25
C THR A 24 9.72 -3.86 13.47
N ARG A 25 10.91 -3.97 14.08
CA ARG A 25 11.36 -3.04 15.13
C ARG A 25 11.51 -1.60 14.64
N LEU A 26 11.75 -1.41 13.33
CA LEU A 26 11.87 -0.10 12.71
C LEU A 26 10.52 0.48 12.25
N GLY A 27 9.50 -0.35 12.03
CA GLY A 27 8.21 0.06 11.51
C GLY A 27 7.69 -0.91 10.45
N PHE A 28 6.82 -0.41 9.57
CA PHE A 28 6.27 -1.14 8.43
C PHE A 28 7.05 -0.80 7.17
N ILE A 29 7.38 -1.81 6.38
CA ILE A 29 8.12 -1.66 5.12
C ILE A 29 7.10 -1.62 3.98
N PHE A 30 6.96 -0.46 3.34
CA PHE A 30 6.22 -0.31 2.09
C PHE A 30 7.21 -0.05 0.96
N LEU A 31 7.24 -0.94 -0.03
CA LEU A 31 8.09 -0.80 -1.20
C LEU A 31 7.38 0.09 -2.23
N THR A 32 8.14 0.99 -2.87
CA THR A 32 7.63 1.84 -3.93
C THR A 32 8.65 1.93 -5.07
N GLY A 33 8.18 1.94 -6.30
CA GLY A 33 9.05 2.18 -7.44
C GLY A 33 9.49 3.64 -7.50
N PRO A 34 10.61 3.95 -8.17
CA PRO A 34 11.15 5.31 -8.27
C PRO A 34 10.22 6.32 -8.97
N ARG A 35 9.19 5.84 -9.67
CA ARG A 35 8.21 6.66 -10.40
C ARG A 35 6.81 6.67 -9.77
N ASP A 36 6.59 5.91 -8.70
CA ASP A 36 5.24 5.65 -8.18
C ASP A 36 4.82 6.66 -7.10
N ALA A 37 5.77 7.37 -6.49
CA ALA A 37 5.50 8.35 -5.45
C ALA A 37 6.61 9.41 -5.40
N ASP A 38 6.21 10.66 -5.17
CA ASP A 38 7.15 11.73 -4.82
C ASP A 38 7.54 11.59 -3.32
N PRO A 39 8.80 11.27 -3.00
CA PRO A 39 9.25 11.07 -1.63
C PRO A 39 9.19 12.34 -0.77
N HIS A 40 9.03 13.53 -1.38
CA HIS A 40 8.94 14.80 -0.66
C HIS A 40 7.50 15.14 -0.21
N GLN A 41 6.51 14.34 -0.60
CA GLN A 41 5.14 14.52 -0.13
C GLN A 41 5.03 14.24 1.37
N ALA A 42 4.38 15.14 2.09
CA ALA A 42 4.14 14.99 3.53
C ALA A 42 3.23 13.78 3.86
N THR A 43 2.49 13.26 2.89
CA THR A 43 1.62 12.10 3.06
C THR A 43 1.56 11.28 1.78
N ILE A 44 1.68 9.97 1.93
CA ILE A 44 1.57 9.00 0.84
C ILE A 44 0.29 8.19 1.01
N LEU A 45 -0.48 8.06 -0.07
CA LEU A 45 -1.57 7.10 -0.17
C LEU A 45 -1.07 5.90 -0.98
N THR A 46 -1.18 4.70 -0.41
CA THR A 46 -0.70 3.48 -1.07
C THR A 46 -1.75 2.38 -1.05
N ASN A 47 -1.94 1.75 -2.20
CA ASN A 47 -2.67 0.50 -2.36
C ASN A 47 -1.74 -0.74 -2.33
N GLN A 48 -0.43 -0.53 -2.12
CA GLN A 48 0.55 -1.61 -2.04
C GLN A 48 0.63 -2.13 -0.59
N PRO A 49 0.46 -3.44 -0.36
CA PRO A 49 0.57 -3.98 0.99
C PRO A 49 2.01 -3.99 1.49
N PRO A 50 2.22 -3.96 2.82
CA PRO A 50 3.55 -3.99 3.38
C PRO A 50 4.22 -5.36 3.15
N VAL A 51 5.54 -5.39 3.30
CA VAL A 51 6.35 -6.62 3.33
C VAL A 51 7.02 -6.78 4.69
N CYS A 52 7.28 -8.02 5.12
CA CYS A 52 8.13 -8.25 6.29
C CYS A 52 9.62 -8.18 5.88
N ALA A 53 10.50 -8.05 6.86
CA ALA A 53 11.95 -7.96 6.65
C ALA A 53 12.51 -9.13 5.81
N GLN A 54 12.08 -10.36 6.11
CA GLN A 54 12.51 -11.57 5.40
C GLN A 54 12.19 -11.52 3.89
N HIS A 55 11.05 -10.93 3.53
CA HIS A 55 10.58 -10.91 2.15
C HIS A 55 10.88 -9.60 1.41
N ALA A 56 11.44 -8.58 2.06
CA ALA A 56 11.68 -7.27 1.44
C ALA A 56 12.57 -7.36 0.19
N ARG A 57 13.71 -8.05 0.28
CA ARG A 57 14.62 -8.24 -0.87
C ARG A 57 13.98 -9.06 -1.99
N ALA A 58 13.33 -10.17 -1.64
CA ALA A 58 12.70 -11.04 -2.64
C ALA A 58 11.56 -10.31 -3.37
N ALA A 59 10.70 -9.59 -2.64
CA ALA A 59 9.60 -8.82 -3.21
C ALA A 59 10.10 -7.70 -4.14
N ALA A 60 11.17 -7.00 -3.76
CA ALA A 60 11.79 -5.97 -4.59
C ALA A 60 12.39 -6.54 -5.89
N ARG A 61 13.05 -7.70 -5.83
CA ARG A 61 13.67 -8.34 -7.00
C ARG A 61 12.66 -8.94 -7.99
N LEU A 62 11.54 -9.45 -7.48
CA LEU A 62 10.54 -10.15 -8.30
C LEU A 62 9.49 -9.22 -8.91
N CYS A 63 9.48 -7.94 -8.55
CA CYS A 63 8.48 -6.99 -9.02
C CYS A 63 9.09 -6.08 -10.09
N PRO A 64 8.68 -6.17 -11.36
CA PRO A 64 9.20 -5.33 -12.43
C PRO A 64 9.05 -3.82 -12.18
N HIS A 65 8.00 -3.42 -11.45
CA HIS A 65 7.76 -2.03 -11.06
C HIS A 65 8.77 -1.49 -10.05
N LEU A 66 9.48 -2.38 -9.36
CA LEU A 66 10.50 -2.06 -8.35
C LEU A 66 11.94 -2.21 -8.88
N GLU A 67 12.10 -2.58 -10.16
CA GLU A 67 13.43 -2.79 -10.76
C GLU A 67 14.30 -1.52 -10.77
N GLY A 68 15.61 -1.72 -10.62
CA GLY A 68 16.62 -0.66 -10.60
C GLY A 68 16.98 -0.19 -9.19
N ASN A 69 16.12 0.61 -8.57
CA ASN A 69 16.37 1.18 -7.24
C ASN A 69 15.05 1.44 -6.48
N PRO A 70 14.49 0.43 -5.80
CA PRO A 70 13.25 0.58 -5.06
C PRO A 70 13.47 1.47 -3.84
N MET A 71 12.57 2.44 -3.65
CA MET A 71 12.53 3.22 -2.42
C MET A 71 11.69 2.47 -1.38
N VAL A 72 12.02 2.68 -0.11
CA VAL A 72 11.25 2.15 1.01
C VAL A 72 10.65 3.30 1.80
N PHE A 73 9.33 3.32 1.91
CA PHE A 73 8.65 4.07 2.96
C PHE A 73 8.63 3.25 4.23
N LEU A 74 9.51 3.58 5.17
CA LEU A 74 9.55 2.97 6.49
C LEU A 74 8.61 3.73 7.44
N ALA A 75 7.37 3.25 7.52
CA ALA A 75 6.29 3.91 8.21
C ALA A 75 6.18 3.48 9.69
N ARG A 76 5.97 4.45 10.59
CA ARG A 76 5.62 4.17 12.00
C ARG A 76 4.14 3.83 12.19
N SER A 77 3.30 4.40 11.34
CA SER A 77 1.86 4.29 11.34
C SER A 77 1.36 4.29 9.90
N ALA A 78 0.32 3.51 9.63
CA ALA A 78 -0.21 3.35 8.28
C ALA A 78 -1.73 3.12 8.31
N PRO A 79 -2.58 3.95 8.94
CA PRO A 79 -4.02 3.70 9.05
C PRO A 79 -4.69 3.46 7.69
N LEU A 80 -5.79 2.70 7.69
CA LEU A 80 -6.64 2.64 6.50
C LEU A 80 -7.19 4.03 6.21
N TYR A 81 -7.22 4.37 4.92
CA TYR A 81 -7.69 5.65 4.42
C TYR A 81 -9.03 5.52 3.72
N GLY A 82 -9.14 4.54 2.81
CA GLY A 82 -10.23 4.45 1.86
C GLY A 82 -10.02 3.34 0.84
N VAL A 83 -10.65 3.49 -0.31
CA VAL A 83 -10.66 2.48 -1.38
C VAL A 83 -10.58 3.11 -2.77
N HIS A 84 -9.90 2.45 -3.70
CA HIS A 84 -10.15 2.63 -5.13
C HIS A 84 -11.32 1.76 -5.57
N GLY A 85 -12.01 2.17 -6.64
CA GLY A 85 -13.12 1.42 -7.19
C GLY A 85 -13.82 2.13 -8.33
N THR A 86 -14.94 1.55 -8.74
CA THR A 86 -15.81 2.09 -9.79
C THR A 86 -17.11 2.57 -9.16
N LEU A 87 -17.51 3.81 -9.45
CA LEU A 87 -18.79 4.37 -9.01
C LEU A 87 -19.90 3.92 -9.94
N TYR A 88 -20.98 3.42 -9.35
CA TYR A 88 -22.20 3.05 -10.04
C TYR A 88 -23.34 4.00 -9.67
N GLY A 89 -24.33 4.07 -10.56
CA GLY A 89 -25.57 4.80 -10.35
C GLY A 89 -26.69 4.15 -11.13
N TYR A 90 -27.92 4.63 -10.92
CA TYR A 90 -29.09 4.17 -11.65
C TYR A 90 -29.52 5.23 -12.66
N GLY A 91 -29.63 4.85 -13.93
CA GLY A 91 -30.10 5.70 -15.02
C GLY A 91 -31.27 5.07 -15.78
N GLU A 92 -31.61 5.63 -16.94
CA GLU A 92 -32.76 5.21 -17.76
C GLU A 92 -32.72 3.72 -18.17
N HIS A 93 -31.52 3.15 -18.28
CA HIS A 93 -31.30 1.75 -18.66
C HIS A 93 -30.87 0.86 -17.49
N GLY A 94 -31.04 1.32 -16.25
CA GLY A 94 -30.67 0.59 -15.04
C GLY A 94 -29.31 0.98 -14.47
N VAL A 95 -28.62 0.01 -13.86
CA VAL A 95 -27.32 0.23 -13.21
C VAL A 95 -26.24 0.49 -14.24
N GLN A 96 -25.50 1.59 -14.09
CA GLN A 96 -24.44 2.01 -15.01
C GLN A 96 -23.23 2.56 -14.27
N VAL A 97 -22.06 2.52 -14.91
CA VAL A 97 -20.84 3.17 -14.41
C VAL A 97 -21.01 4.68 -14.54
N VAL A 98 -20.83 5.39 -13.44
CA VAL A 98 -20.89 6.86 -13.38
C VAL A 98 -19.50 7.46 -13.48
N ALA A 99 -18.52 6.86 -12.80
CA ALA A 99 -17.14 7.35 -12.81
C ALA A 99 -16.16 6.27 -12.33
N GLN A 100 -14.88 6.45 -12.68
CA GLN A 100 -13.75 5.72 -12.11
C GLN A 100 -12.76 6.77 -11.58
N PRO A 101 -12.87 7.18 -10.31
CA PRO A 101 -11.99 8.20 -9.76
C PRO A 101 -10.53 7.77 -9.79
N ASP A 102 -9.64 8.64 -10.27
CA ASP A 102 -8.19 8.40 -10.25
C ASP A 102 -7.66 8.33 -8.80
N ALA A 103 -8.22 9.17 -7.91
CA ALA A 103 -7.90 9.20 -6.50
C ALA A 103 -8.81 8.26 -5.69
N PRO A 104 -8.32 7.64 -4.60
CA PRO A 104 -9.14 6.80 -3.75
C PRO A 104 -10.16 7.61 -2.97
N LEU A 105 -11.35 7.05 -2.77
CA LEU A 105 -12.37 7.66 -1.92
C LEU A 105 -12.07 7.36 -0.45
N PRO A 106 -11.94 8.37 0.43
CA PRO A 106 -11.74 8.16 1.85
C PRO A 106 -12.96 7.50 2.50
N PHE A 107 -12.75 6.74 3.56
CA PHE A 107 -13.85 6.25 4.39
C PHE A 107 -14.69 7.41 4.93
N GLY A 108 -16.02 7.28 4.80
CA GLY A 108 -16.99 8.35 5.08
C GLY A 108 -17.35 9.22 3.87
N HIS A 109 -16.73 9.04 2.69
CA HIS A 109 -17.10 9.78 1.50
C HIS A 109 -18.56 9.47 1.05
N PRO A 110 -19.37 10.49 0.69
CA PRO A 110 -20.80 10.30 0.34
C PRO A 110 -21.08 9.29 -0.77
N ASN A 111 -20.14 9.13 -1.72
CA ASN A 111 -20.28 8.19 -2.83
C ASN A 111 -19.84 6.74 -2.52
N LEU A 112 -19.33 6.44 -1.32
CA LEU A 112 -18.93 5.07 -0.97
C LEU A 112 -20.04 4.02 -1.06
N PRO A 113 -21.31 4.30 -0.68
CA PRO A 113 -22.40 3.33 -0.81
C PRO A 113 -22.66 2.86 -2.24
N THR A 114 -22.22 3.63 -3.24
CA THR A 114 -22.38 3.28 -4.67
C THR A 114 -21.06 2.92 -5.34
N LEU A 115 -19.97 2.79 -4.58
CA LEU A 115 -18.67 2.40 -5.08
C LEU A 115 -18.51 0.87 -4.98
N LEU A 116 -18.24 0.22 -6.11
CA LEU A 116 -17.68 -1.13 -6.11
C LEU A 116 -16.18 -1.04 -5.85
N ALA A 117 -15.79 -1.26 -4.60
CA ALA A 117 -14.40 -1.22 -4.17
C ALA A 117 -13.57 -2.37 -4.74
N SER A 118 -12.35 -2.07 -5.19
CA SER A 118 -11.41 -3.05 -5.75
C SER A 118 -10.11 -3.16 -4.95
N GLN A 119 -9.65 -2.07 -4.33
CA GLN A 119 -8.39 -2.03 -3.59
C GLN A 119 -8.50 -1.14 -2.36
N LEU A 120 -8.01 -1.62 -1.22
CA LEU A 120 -7.85 -0.81 -0.01
C LEU A 120 -6.65 0.12 -0.14
N VAL A 121 -6.75 1.27 0.49
CA VAL A 121 -5.67 2.27 0.56
C VAL A 121 -5.31 2.56 2.01
N ARG A 122 -4.01 2.66 2.27
CA ARG A 122 -3.46 3.15 3.55
C ARG A 122 -2.82 4.50 3.36
N ARG A 123 -2.85 5.30 4.43
CA ARG A 123 -2.21 6.61 4.51
C ARG A 123 -0.95 6.54 5.36
N LEU A 124 0.18 6.97 4.80
CA LEU A 124 1.46 7.09 5.50
C LEU A 124 1.74 8.59 5.72
N SER A 125 1.72 9.03 6.99
CA SER A 125 2.02 10.44 7.35
C SER A 125 3.19 10.57 8.33
N SER A 126 3.73 9.44 8.81
CA SER A 126 4.91 9.38 9.67
C SER A 126 5.82 8.27 9.15
N PHE A 127 6.68 8.62 8.22
CA PHE A 127 7.62 7.70 7.58
C PHE A 127 8.96 8.37 7.32
N ARG A 128 9.98 7.56 7.08
CA ARG A 128 11.22 7.99 6.44
C ARG A 128 11.42 7.22 5.15
N VAL A 129 12.10 7.84 4.19
CA VAL A 129 12.49 7.21 2.93
C VAL A 129 13.90 6.68 3.10
N VAL A 130 14.10 5.39 2.79
CA VAL A 130 15.42 4.74 2.87
C VAL A 130 15.66 3.87 1.64
N GLY A 131 16.94 3.60 1.37
CA GLY A 131 17.33 2.57 0.41
C GLY A 131 17.05 1.17 0.96
N LEU A 132 16.81 0.20 0.08
CA LEU A 132 16.60 -1.18 0.50
C LEU A 132 17.83 -1.77 1.22
N ASP A 133 19.05 -1.47 0.76
CA ASP A 133 20.27 -1.98 1.42
C ASP A 133 20.51 -1.34 2.79
N GLU A 134 20.31 -0.03 2.90
CA GLU A 134 20.35 0.72 4.16
C GLU A 134 19.39 0.12 5.19
N LEU A 135 18.13 -0.12 4.79
CA LEU A 135 17.13 -0.75 5.65
C LEU A 135 17.59 -2.10 6.19
N MET A 136 18.15 -2.95 5.32
CA MET A 136 18.54 -4.30 5.70
C MET A 136 19.74 -4.31 6.64
N LEU A 137 20.66 -3.35 6.50
CA LEU A 137 21.75 -3.14 7.44
C LEU A 137 21.20 -2.76 8.83
N GLU A 138 20.35 -1.73 8.91
CA GLU A 138 19.78 -1.28 10.19
C GLU A 138 18.93 -2.35 10.90
N LEU A 139 18.19 -3.16 10.14
CA LEU A 139 17.41 -4.27 10.71
C LEU A 139 18.30 -5.33 11.35
N THR A 140 19.50 -5.53 10.79
CA THR A 140 20.49 -6.48 11.31
C THR A 140 21.16 -5.91 12.57
N GLU A 141 21.58 -4.65 12.54
CA GLU A 141 22.24 -3.98 13.68
C GLU A 141 21.35 -3.92 14.93
N ARG A 142 20.02 -3.76 14.75
CA ARG A 142 19.05 -3.74 15.85
C ARG A 142 18.46 -5.10 16.21
N ALA A 143 18.96 -6.17 15.60
CA ALA A 143 18.65 -7.54 15.99
C ALA A 143 19.70 -8.13 16.94
N ALA A 144 20.91 -7.58 16.95
CA ALA A 144 21.94 -7.78 17.97
C ALA A 144 21.60 -7.00 19.26
#